data_AF-A0A1Q6QVN0-F1
#
_entry.id   AF-A0A1Q6QVN0-F1
#
_cell.length_a   1.000
_cell.length_b   1.000
_cell.length_c   1.000
_cell.angle_alpha   90.00
_cell.angle_beta   90.00
_cell.angle_gamma   90.00
#
_symmetry.space_group_name_H-M   'P 1'
#
loop_
_entity.id
_entity.type
_entity.pdbx_description
1 polymer ?
#
loop_
_entity_poly.entity_id
_entity_poly.type
_entity_poly.pdbx_seq_one_letter_code
_entity_poly.pdbx_strand_id
1 'polypeptide(L)'
;MMQNIVKINSLYEISIGSENGSVEANTNGSGMFAYLDNVSTLDLSGLDTSNMTSMSRMFYNSTSLTNIDLSGFDTSKVVNMSHIFDGCSNLENVDLSNFNTSNVIYMEGVFQNDTNLKEIKFGDNFKTNKVTTMLAMFASCSSLKRVDLSNFDTSNVTTMQSMFYKCENLESLDLSSFKTNKVTNMYCMFAYCTSLKTINLTSFDTSKVTTMQSMFLLCKSIEMLDLSTFTTDGATTIMYMFDTCSSLKSLDIRNASLSSVSKNTSAFNTVNSNVVVYVKNDTEKEFIINTIKNIISDNVIVG
;
A
#
# COMPACT_ATOMS: atom_id res chain seq x y z
N MET A 1 -16.67 34.34 -5.16
CA MET A 1 -16.33 33.09 -5.89
C MET A 1 -16.78 33.30 -7.33
N MET A 2 -15.86 33.53 -8.27
CA MET A 2 -16.19 33.51 -9.69
C MET A 2 -15.73 32.15 -10.22
N GLN A 3 -16.68 31.30 -10.63
CA GLN A 3 -16.40 30.03 -11.31
C GLN A 3 -16.62 30.25 -12.80
N ASN A 4 -15.56 30.09 -13.60
CA ASN A 4 -15.68 29.98 -15.05
C ASN A 4 -15.77 28.50 -15.40
N ILE A 5 -16.87 28.08 -16.03
CA ILE A 5 -17.13 26.69 -16.43
C ILE A 5 -17.15 26.65 -17.96
N VAL A 6 -16.18 25.98 -18.57
CA VAL A 6 -16.12 25.74 -20.02
C VAL A 6 -16.44 24.26 -20.27
N LYS A 7 -17.27 23.96 -21.27
CA LYS A 7 -17.72 22.60 -21.61
C LYS A 7 -17.04 22.09 -22.89
N ILE A 8 -16.32 20.98 -22.81
CA ILE A 8 -15.71 20.30 -23.95
C ILE A 8 -16.04 18.81 -23.86
N ASN A 9 -16.64 18.21 -24.90
CA ASN A 9 -16.89 16.75 -24.97
C ASN A 9 -17.57 16.14 -23.73
N SER A 10 -18.61 16.79 -23.20
CA SER A 10 -19.35 16.42 -21.97
C SER A 10 -18.61 16.54 -20.63
N LEU A 11 -17.36 17.00 -20.63
CA LEU A 11 -16.58 17.30 -19.44
C LEU A 11 -16.42 18.82 -19.26
N TYR A 12 -16.14 19.23 -18.03
CA TYR A 12 -15.96 20.61 -17.60
C TYR A 12 -14.49 20.89 -17.24
N GLU A 13 -14.10 22.14 -17.43
CA GLU A 13 -12.89 22.72 -16.86
C GLU A 13 -13.28 23.70 -15.75
N ILE A 14 -12.59 23.65 -14.62
CA ILE A 14 -12.83 24.54 -13.46
C ILE A 14 -11.52 25.22 -13.07
N SER A 15 -11.55 26.55 -12.89
CA SER A 15 -10.47 27.33 -12.27
C SER A 15 -10.92 27.97 -10.96
N ILE A 16 -10.02 28.06 -9.98
CA ILE A 16 -10.25 28.73 -8.69
C ILE A 16 -9.41 29.99 -8.60
N GLY A 17 -10.05 31.13 -8.29
CA GLY A 17 -9.38 32.41 -8.08
C GLY A 17 -10.32 33.51 -7.57
N SER A 18 -9.75 34.67 -7.30
CA SER A 18 -10.46 35.91 -6.94
C SER A 18 -10.06 37.06 -7.86
N GLU A 19 -10.86 38.14 -7.90
CA GLU A 19 -10.53 39.35 -8.67
C GLU A 19 -9.17 39.97 -8.27
N ASN A 20 -8.67 39.64 -7.06
CA ASN A 20 -7.41 40.13 -6.50
C ASN A 20 -6.33 39.04 -6.38
N GLY A 21 -6.48 37.89 -7.06
CA GLY A 21 -5.48 36.81 -7.05
C GLY A 21 -5.99 35.53 -6.38
N SER A 22 -5.31 35.05 -5.34
CA SER A 22 -5.60 33.76 -4.70
C SER A 22 -6.87 33.79 -3.82
N VAL A 23 -7.40 32.61 -3.54
CA VAL A 23 -8.44 32.32 -2.56
C VAL A 23 -7.79 31.55 -1.43
N GLU A 24 -7.82 32.12 -0.23
CA GLU A 24 -7.34 31.43 0.97
C GLU A 24 -8.29 30.27 1.31
N ALA A 25 -7.75 29.06 1.36
CA ALA A 25 -8.50 27.91 1.82
C ALA A 25 -8.62 27.90 3.35
N ASN A 26 -9.72 27.34 3.84
CA ASN A 26 -9.89 27.12 5.27
C ASN A 26 -8.89 26.07 5.81
N THR A 27 -8.82 25.91 7.13
CA THR A 27 -7.94 24.92 7.76
C THR A 27 -8.33 23.46 7.49
N ASN A 28 -9.53 23.22 6.96
CA ASN A 28 -10.08 21.90 6.67
C ASN A 28 -10.59 21.82 5.23
N GLY A 29 -9.70 21.45 4.31
CA GLY A 29 -10.00 21.21 2.89
C GLY A 29 -10.59 19.83 2.61
N SER A 30 -11.12 19.13 3.62
CA SER A 30 -11.57 17.76 3.43
C SER A 30 -12.75 17.70 2.46
N GLY A 31 -12.67 16.83 1.46
CA GLY A 31 -13.72 16.67 0.45
C GLY A 31 -13.91 17.87 -0.48
N MET A 32 -13.03 18.86 -0.48
CA MET A 32 -13.23 20.13 -1.21
C MET A 32 -13.46 19.94 -2.72
N PHE A 33 -12.85 18.91 -3.30
CA PHE A 33 -12.91 18.54 -4.72
C PHE A 33 -13.28 17.06 -4.91
N ALA A 34 -14.11 16.51 -4.02
CA ALA A 34 -14.60 15.14 -4.13
C ALA A 34 -15.71 15.01 -5.18
N TYR A 35 -15.82 13.83 -5.78
CA TYR A 35 -16.87 13.46 -6.74
C TYR A 35 -16.93 14.34 -8.00
N LEU A 36 -15.78 14.77 -8.50
CA LEU A 36 -15.68 15.51 -9.77
C LEU A 36 -15.79 14.57 -10.97
N ASP A 37 -16.93 13.88 -11.11
CA ASP A 37 -17.17 12.85 -12.13
C ASP A 37 -17.31 13.39 -13.55
N ASN A 38 -17.41 14.71 -13.73
CA ASN A 38 -17.52 15.35 -15.04
C ASN A 38 -16.48 16.46 -15.23
N VAL A 39 -15.42 16.50 -14.44
CA VAL A 39 -14.34 17.50 -14.57
C VAL A 39 -13.06 16.77 -14.94
N SER A 40 -12.52 17.04 -16.14
CA SER A 40 -11.25 16.45 -16.58
C SER A 40 -10.04 17.26 -16.16
N THR A 41 -10.22 18.59 -16.04
CA THR A 41 -9.15 19.54 -15.74
C THR A 41 -9.61 20.48 -14.63
N LEU A 42 -8.74 20.63 -13.63
CA LEU A 42 -8.98 21.47 -12.46
C LEU A 42 -7.74 22.34 -12.24
N ASP A 43 -7.89 23.64 -12.47
CA ASP A 43 -6.86 24.64 -12.25
C ASP A 43 -6.96 25.19 -10.82
N LEU A 44 -5.97 24.85 -10.02
CA LEU A 44 -5.85 25.19 -8.60
C LEU A 44 -4.81 26.27 -8.34
N SER A 45 -4.28 26.93 -9.37
CA SER A 45 -3.21 27.92 -9.23
C SER A 45 -3.58 29.13 -8.36
N GLY A 46 -4.88 29.44 -8.26
CA GLY A 46 -5.39 30.48 -7.37
C GLY A 46 -5.83 29.99 -6.00
N LEU A 47 -5.54 28.76 -5.58
CA LEU A 47 -5.89 28.25 -4.25
C LEU A 47 -4.68 28.32 -3.30
N ASP A 48 -4.76 29.12 -2.24
CA ASP A 48 -3.75 29.13 -1.17
C ASP A 48 -4.08 28.08 -0.11
N THR A 49 -3.26 27.02 -0.04
CA THR A 49 -3.43 25.90 0.91
C THR A 49 -2.58 26.04 2.18
N SER A 50 -1.84 27.13 2.37
CA SER A 50 -0.81 27.28 3.43
C SER A 50 -1.34 27.20 4.86
N ASN A 51 -2.66 27.33 5.05
CA ASN A 51 -3.33 27.20 6.34
C ASN A 51 -4.06 25.86 6.54
N MET A 52 -4.09 24.97 5.53
CA MET A 52 -4.73 23.67 5.64
C MET A 52 -4.00 22.76 6.64
N THR A 53 -4.78 22.15 7.52
CA THR A 53 -4.34 21.10 8.45
C THR A 53 -4.92 19.73 8.08
N SER A 54 -5.98 19.69 7.28
CA SER A 54 -6.57 18.47 6.74
C SER A 54 -6.87 18.62 5.26
N MET A 55 -6.42 17.63 4.48
CA MET A 55 -6.74 17.42 3.07
C MET A 55 -7.44 16.06 2.87
N SER A 56 -8.06 15.52 3.92
CA SER A 56 -8.67 14.19 3.86
C SER A 56 -9.75 14.13 2.79
N ARG A 57 -9.73 13.10 1.93
CA ARG A 57 -10.71 12.93 0.84
C ARG A 57 -10.80 14.11 -0.13
N MET A 58 -9.77 14.95 -0.25
CA MET A 58 -9.86 16.19 -1.02
C MET A 58 -10.30 15.95 -2.47
N PHE A 59 -9.82 14.90 -3.14
CA PHE A 59 -10.20 14.51 -4.51
C PHE A 59 -10.96 13.17 -4.56
N TYR A 60 -11.56 12.75 -3.45
CA TYR A 60 -12.19 11.44 -3.31
C TYR A 60 -13.23 11.16 -4.40
N ASN A 61 -13.13 10.00 -5.07
CA ASN A 61 -13.98 9.58 -6.18
C ASN A 61 -14.14 10.62 -7.30
N SER A 62 -13.11 11.43 -7.57
CA SER A 62 -13.11 12.32 -8.73
C SER A 62 -12.72 11.58 -9.99
N THR A 63 -13.62 10.71 -10.45
CA THR A 63 -13.33 9.67 -11.44
C THR A 63 -12.95 10.19 -12.82
N SER A 64 -13.29 11.43 -13.19
CA SER A 64 -12.93 12.01 -14.49
C SER A 64 -11.58 12.73 -14.51
N LEU A 65 -10.93 12.94 -13.36
CA LEU A 65 -9.61 13.55 -13.32
C LEU A 65 -8.56 12.60 -13.91
N THR A 66 -7.86 13.05 -14.95
CA THR A 66 -6.77 12.30 -15.59
C THR A 66 -5.39 12.81 -15.17
N ASN A 67 -5.32 14.09 -14.79
CA ASN A 67 -4.12 14.75 -14.29
C ASN A 67 -4.52 15.86 -13.29
N ILE A 68 -3.62 16.21 -12.38
CA ILE A 68 -3.79 17.31 -11.45
C ILE A 68 -2.46 18.02 -11.20
N ASP A 69 -2.47 19.35 -11.30
CA ASP A 69 -1.32 20.17 -10.94
C ASP A 69 -1.41 20.56 -9.46
N LEU A 70 -0.45 20.07 -8.67
CA LEU A 70 -0.34 20.29 -7.23
C LEU A 70 0.86 21.15 -6.86
N SER A 71 1.58 21.72 -7.84
CA SER A 71 2.83 22.42 -7.63
C SER A 71 2.71 23.65 -6.71
N GLY A 72 1.52 24.27 -6.67
CA GLY A 72 1.20 25.39 -5.79
C GLY A 72 0.81 25.03 -4.35
N PHE A 73 0.67 23.74 -4.02
CA PHE A 73 0.24 23.32 -2.69
C PHE A 73 1.36 23.50 -1.66
N ASP A 74 1.06 24.24 -0.59
CA ASP A 74 1.81 24.19 0.66
C ASP A 74 1.12 23.19 1.61
N THR A 75 1.82 22.09 1.90
CA THR A 75 1.34 21.03 2.80
C THR A 75 2.03 21.05 4.16
N SER A 76 2.86 22.06 4.46
CA SER A 76 3.75 22.08 5.63
C SER A 76 3.00 22.01 6.97
N LYS A 77 1.72 22.43 7.01
CA LYS A 77 0.86 22.35 8.20
C LYS A 77 -0.11 21.16 8.21
N VAL A 78 -0.15 20.36 7.13
CA VAL A 78 -1.11 19.27 7.00
C VAL A 78 -0.76 18.13 7.95
N VAL A 79 -1.78 17.67 8.68
CA VAL A 79 -1.72 16.55 9.63
C VAL A 79 -2.46 15.33 9.09
N ASN A 80 -3.54 15.55 8.32
CA ASN A 80 -4.38 14.48 7.78
C ASN A 80 -4.43 14.52 6.24
N MET A 81 -3.93 13.46 5.60
CA MET A 81 -3.99 13.22 4.15
C MET A 81 -4.74 11.93 3.80
N SER A 82 -5.55 11.39 4.73
CA SER A 82 -6.30 10.15 4.52
C SER A 82 -7.18 10.25 3.28
N HIS A 83 -7.09 9.27 2.38
CA HIS A 83 -7.93 9.13 1.19
C HIS A 83 -7.90 10.32 0.22
N ILE A 84 -6.82 11.12 0.20
CA ILE A 84 -6.76 12.35 -0.61
C ILE A 84 -7.08 12.11 -2.10
N PHE A 85 -6.65 11.00 -2.71
CA PHE A 85 -6.96 10.62 -4.09
C PHE A 85 -7.86 9.38 -4.21
N ASP A 86 -8.33 8.78 -3.12
CA ASP A 86 -9.06 7.49 -3.19
C ASP A 86 -10.24 7.51 -4.17
N GLY A 87 -10.17 6.65 -5.18
CA GLY A 87 -11.17 6.50 -6.23
C GLY A 87 -10.98 7.45 -7.42
N CYS A 88 -9.82 8.09 -7.55
CA CYS A 88 -9.43 8.83 -8.77
C CYS A 88 -9.05 7.83 -9.88
N SER A 89 -10.00 7.01 -10.31
CA SER A 89 -9.75 5.81 -11.12
C SER A 89 -9.15 6.06 -12.50
N ASN A 90 -9.27 7.29 -13.05
CA ASN A 90 -8.64 7.70 -14.31
C ASN A 90 -7.33 8.49 -14.14
N LEU A 91 -6.90 8.79 -12.91
CA LEU A 91 -5.66 9.53 -12.66
C LEU A 91 -4.46 8.64 -12.99
N GLU A 92 -3.61 9.09 -13.90
CA GLU A 92 -2.50 8.26 -14.38
C GLU A 92 -1.18 8.51 -13.66
N ASN A 93 -0.91 9.76 -13.27
CA ASN A 93 0.35 10.16 -12.64
C ASN A 93 0.10 11.21 -11.57
N VAL A 94 0.89 11.18 -10.49
CA VAL A 94 0.83 12.19 -9.43
C VAL A 94 2.24 12.63 -9.05
N ASP A 95 2.50 13.94 -9.17
CA ASP A 95 3.74 14.56 -8.69
C ASP A 95 3.50 15.18 -7.30
N LEU A 96 4.12 14.59 -6.28
CA LEU A 96 4.12 15.05 -4.89
C LEU A 96 5.51 15.58 -4.47
N SER A 97 6.35 15.96 -5.43
CA SER A 97 7.73 16.37 -5.13
C SER A 97 7.85 17.65 -4.30
N ASN A 98 6.84 18.52 -4.35
CA ASN A 98 6.74 19.73 -3.52
C ASN A 98 6.15 19.47 -2.12
N PHE A 99 5.59 18.29 -1.84
CA PHE A 99 4.88 18.04 -0.59
C PHE A 99 5.88 17.93 0.58
N ASN A 100 5.64 18.75 1.61
CA ASN A 100 6.25 18.61 2.93
C ASN A 100 5.27 17.87 3.83
N THR A 101 5.54 16.60 4.12
CA THR A 101 4.65 15.74 4.92
C THR A 101 5.18 15.50 6.33
N SER A 102 6.16 16.28 6.78
CA SER A 102 6.82 16.11 8.09
C SER A 102 5.90 16.26 9.32
N ASN A 103 4.68 16.77 9.12
CA ASN A 103 3.63 16.87 10.15
C ASN A 103 2.46 15.89 9.96
N VAL A 104 2.45 15.12 8.88
CA VAL A 104 1.35 14.21 8.56
C VAL A 104 1.38 12.98 9.48
N ILE A 105 0.22 12.68 10.07
CA ILE A 105 0.02 11.53 10.98
C ILE A 105 -0.85 10.45 10.30
N TYR A 106 -1.80 10.85 9.46
CA TYR A 106 -2.76 9.97 8.81
C TYR A 106 -2.57 9.95 7.29
N MET A 107 -2.23 8.76 6.77
CA MET A 107 -2.02 8.48 5.33
C MET A 107 -2.70 7.16 4.93
N GLU A 108 -3.87 6.87 5.49
CA GLU A 108 -4.63 5.69 5.07
C GLU A 108 -5.29 5.95 3.70
N GLY A 109 -5.29 4.94 2.85
CA GLY A 109 -5.99 4.94 1.57
C GLY A 109 -5.63 6.07 0.60
N VAL A 110 -4.44 6.69 0.70
CA VAL A 110 -4.05 7.88 -0.10
C VAL A 110 -4.37 7.72 -1.60
N PHE A 111 -4.05 6.56 -2.17
CA PHE A 111 -4.28 6.21 -3.58
C PHE A 111 -5.21 4.99 -3.75
N GLN A 112 -6.04 4.71 -2.75
CA GLN A 112 -6.90 3.53 -2.79
C GLN A 112 -7.84 3.59 -4.01
N ASN A 113 -8.03 2.49 -4.73
CA ASN A 113 -8.88 2.41 -5.94
C ASN A 113 -8.45 3.31 -7.12
N ASP A 114 -7.22 3.81 -7.15
CA ASP A 114 -6.69 4.57 -8.28
C ASP A 114 -6.18 3.62 -9.38
N THR A 115 -7.14 2.97 -10.07
CA THR A 115 -6.88 1.81 -10.93
C THR A 115 -5.97 2.12 -12.13
N ASN A 116 -5.95 3.35 -12.63
CA ASN A 116 -5.10 3.76 -13.77
C ASN A 116 -3.78 4.41 -13.36
N LEU A 117 -3.48 4.50 -12.06
CA LEU A 117 -2.26 5.13 -11.57
C LEU A 117 -1.02 4.31 -11.98
N LYS A 118 -0.10 4.94 -12.71
CA LYS A 118 1.11 4.33 -13.29
C LYS A 118 2.37 4.82 -12.58
N GLU A 119 2.40 6.10 -12.17
CA GLU A 119 3.58 6.72 -11.57
C GLU A 119 3.21 7.66 -10.41
N ILE A 120 4.01 7.60 -9.36
CA ILE A 120 3.95 8.51 -8.22
C ILE A 120 5.36 9.03 -7.99
N LYS A 121 5.52 10.34 -7.96
CA LYS A 121 6.81 10.99 -7.71
C LYS A 121 6.81 11.63 -6.33
N PHE A 122 7.64 11.10 -5.44
CA PHE A 122 7.88 11.67 -4.12
C PHE A 122 9.11 12.60 -4.15
N GLY A 123 9.09 13.65 -3.34
CA GLY A 123 10.23 14.56 -3.16
C GLY A 123 10.95 14.32 -1.85
N ASP A 124 12.09 14.98 -1.65
CA ASP A 124 12.93 14.81 -0.46
C ASP A 124 12.23 15.19 0.84
N ASN A 125 11.24 16.10 0.79
CA ASN A 125 10.44 16.54 1.94
C ASN A 125 9.22 15.65 2.22
N PHE A 126 9.01 14.60 1.41
CA PHE A 126 8.00 13.59 1.65
C PHE A 126 8.47 12.65 2.76
N LYS A 127 8.19 13.02 4.01
CA LYS A 127 8.55 12.26 5.22
C LYS A 127 7.34 11.54 5.79
N THR A 128 7.52 10.29 6.20
CA THR A 128 6.46 9.48 6.85
C THR A 128 6.76 9.18 8.32
N ASN A 129 7.77 9.82 8.91
CA ASN A 129 8.27 9.49 10.24
C ASN A 129 7.27 9.72 11.39
N LYS A 130 6.18 10.47 11.17
CA LYS A 130 5.07 10.63 12.14
C LYS A 130 3.83 9.81 11.80
N VAL A 131 3.81 9.15 10.65
CA VAL A 131 2.66 8.38 10.18
C VAL A 131 2.44 7.16 11.05
N THR A 132 1.19 6.96 11.47
CA THR A 132 0.81 5.87 12.40
C THR A 132 0.07 4.72 11.71
N THR A 133 -0.51 4.96 10.54
CA THR A 133 -1.24 3.97 9.73
C THR A 133 -0.91 4.14 8.26
N MET A 134 -0.68 3.02 7.57
CA MET A 134 -0.58 2.93 6.11
C MET A 134 -1.62 1.96 5.54
N LEU A 135 -2.76 1.83 6.24
CA LEU A 135 -3.89 1.00 5.83
C LEU A 135 -4.30 1.33 4.40
N ALA A 136 -4.32 0.32 3.53
CA ALA A 136 -4.80 0.40 2.15
C ALA A 136 -4.18 1.51 1.28
N MET A 137 -3.00 2.03 1.63
CA MET A 137 -2.42 3.23 0.99
C MET A 137 -2.36 3.18 -0.54
N PHE A 138 -2.05 2.01 -1.11
CA PHE A 138 -2.00 1.75 -2.55
C PHE A 138 -2.99 0.64 -2.97
N ALA A 139 -4.00 0.33 -2.16
CA ALA A 139 -4.90 -0.77 -2.45
C ALA A 139 -5.64 -0.54 -3.77
N SER A 140 -5.65 -1.54 -4.65
CA SER A 140 -6.29 -1.53 -5.96
C SER A 140 -5.68 -0.55 -6.98
N CYS A 141 -4.43 -0.09 -6.79
CA CYS A 141 -3.64 0.57 -7.84
C CYS A 141 -3.22 -0.46 -8.92
N SER A 142 -4.17 -1.02 -9.66
CA SER A 142 -3.95 -2.19 -10.53
C SER A 142 -3.03 -1.92 -11.72
N SER A 143 -2.86 -0.66 -12.14
CA SER A 143 -1.93 -0.26 -13.22
C SER A 143 -0.50 0.06 -12.73
N LEU A 144 -0.28 0.14 -11.42
CA LEU A 144 1.01 0.54 -10.84
C LEU A 144 2.02 -0.60 -10.99
N LYS A 145 3.12 -0.35 -11.71
CA LYS A 145 4.16 -1.37 -11.95
C LYS A 145 5.31 -1.36 -10.96
N ARG A 146 5.60 -0.19 -10.39
CA ARG A 146 6.68 0.07 -9.44
C ARG A 146 6.32 1.29 -8.60
N VAL A 147 6.91 1.38 -7.42
CA VAL A 147 6.84 2.57 -6.56
C VAL A 147 8.13 2.66 -5.77
N ASP A 148 8.73 3.85 -5.73
CA ASP A 148 9.91 4.10 -4.91
C ASP A 148 9.48 4.51 -3.50
N LEU A 149 9.87 3.69 -2.52
CA LEU A 149 9.55 3.88 -1.10
C LEU A 149 10.81 4.05 -0.25
N SER A 150 11.96 4.33 -0.87
CA SER A 150 13.26 4.44 -0.19
C SER A 150 13.28 5.52 0.90
N ASN A 151 12.48 6.58 0.74
CA ASN A 151 12.35 7.68 1.70
C ASN A 151 11.33 7.45 2.83
N PHE A 152 10.63 6.30 2.84
CA PHE A 152 9.62 6.01 3.86
C PHE A 152 10.28 5.58 5.18
N ASP A 153 9.97 6.30 6.26
CA ASP A 153 10.24 5.86 7.62
C ASP A 153 8.94 5.34 8.24
N THR A 154 8.87 4.03 8.45
CA THR A 154 7.68 3.36 9.00
C THR A 154 7.79 3.07 10.51
N SER A 155 8.78 3.65 11.21
CA SER A 155 9.06 3.37 12.64
C SER A 155 7.91 3.66 13.62
N ASN A 156 6.88 4.39 13.20
CA ASN A 156 5.69 4.68 13.99
C ASN A 156 4.41 4.01 13.48
N VAL A 157 4.48 3.28 12.37
CA VAL A 157 3.32 2.61 11.77
C VAL A 157 2.92 1.40 12.61
N THR A 158 1.62 1.31 12.94
CA THR A 158 1.04 0.20 13.72
C THR A 158 0.22 -0.76 12.87
N THR A 159 -0.22 -0.35 11.68
CA THR A 159 -0.94 -1.21 10.73
C THR A 159 -0.52 -0.96 9.29
N MET A 160 -0.31 -2.04 8.56
CA MET A 160 -0.02 -2.08 7.11
C MET A 160 -1.04 -2.95 6.38
N GLN A 161 -2.21 -3.14 6.98
CA GLN A 161 -3.31 -3.92 6.41
C GLN A 161 -3.61 -3.46 4.98
N SER A 162 -3.68 -4.41 4.05
CA SER A 162 -4.04 -4.20 2.66
C SER A 162 -3.21 -3.15 1.91
N MET A 163 -2.02 -2.77 2.38
CA MET A 163 -1.26 -1.62 1.84
C MET A 163 -1.07 -1.68 0.32
N PHE A 164 -0.82 -2.87 -0.25
CA PHE A 164 -0.68 -3.12 -1.69
C PHE A 164 -1.72 -4.13 -2.21
N TYR A 165 -2.83 -4.32 -1.50
CA TYR A 165 -3.90 -5.25 -1.90
C TYR A 165 -4.33 -4.98 -3.34
N LYS A 166 -4.42 -5.99 -4.20
CA LYS A 166 -4.83 -5.85 -5.62
C LYS A 166 -4.00 -4.89 -6.47
N CYS A 167 -2.71 -4.67 -6.16
CA CYS A 167 -1.77 -4.07 -7.10
C CYS A 167 -1.37 -5.09 -8.19
N GLU A 168 -2.29 -5.42 -9.09
CA GLU A 168 -2.18 -6.58 -9.99
C GLU A 168 -0.98 -6.52 -10.94
N ASN A 169 -0.56 -5.34 -11.40
CA ASN A 169 0.60 -5.16 -12.29
C ASN A 169 1.91 -4.81 -11.58
N LEU A 170 1.95 -4.78 -10.24
CA LEU A 170 3.16 -4.47 -9.49
C LEU A 170 4.17 -5.61 -9.67
N GLU A 171 5.35 -5.32 -10.23
CA GLU A 171 6.31 -6.35 -10.65
C GLU A 171 7.37 -6.63 -9.57
N SER A 172 7.77 -5.61 -8.81
CA SER A 172 8.81 -5.69 -7.78
C SER A 172 8.56 -4.68 -6.67
N LEU A 173 8.95 -5.03 -5.44
CA LEU A 173 8.94 -4.14 -4.28
C LEU A 173 10.23 -4.26 -3.47
N ASP A 174 10.90 -3.14 -3.22
CA ASP A 174 11.97 -3.06 -2.23
C ASP A 174 11.45 -2.38 -0.98
N LEU A 175 11.32 -3.15 0.12
CA LEU A 175 10.87 -2.65 1.41
C LEU A 175 11.97 -2.72 2.47
N SER A 176 13.25 -2.77 2.07
CA SER A 176 14.39 -2.87 3.00
C SER A 176 14.53 -1.70 3.98
N SER A 177 13.94 -0.54 3.69
CA SER A 177 13.91 0.61 4.60
C SER A 177 12.82 0.50 5.67
N PHE A 178 11.88 -0.44 5.54
CA PHE A 178 10.72 -0.52 6.42
C PHE A 178 11.13 -1.06 7.79
N LYS A 179 10.68 -0.37 8.83
CA LYS A 179 10.75 -0.77 10.23
C LYS A 179 9.36 -1.19 10.69
N THR A 180 9.17 -2.46 10.99
CA THR A 180 7.83 -3.02 11.30
C THR A 180 7.67 -3.45 12.77
N ASN A 181 8.62 -3.12 13.64
CA ASN A 181 8.65 -3.52 15.06
C ASN A 181 7.49 -2.97 15.94
N LYS A 182 6.60 -2.16 15.37
CA LYS A 182 5.34 -1.69 15.99
C LYS A 182 4.09 -2.17 15.27
N VAL A 183 4.23 -2.80 14.10
CA VAL A 183 3.11 -3.26 13.28
C VAL A 183 2.45 -4.46 13.96
N THR A 184 1.13 -4.42 14.09
CA THR A 184 0.34 -5.51 14.66
C THR A 184 -0.53 -6.21 13.62
N ASN A 185 -0.79 -5.58 12.47
CA ASN A 185 -1.69 -6.10 11.44
C ASN A 185 -1.10 -5.95 10.03
N MET A 186 -0.94 -7.08 9.34
CA MET A 186 -0.50 -7.21 7.96
C MET A 186 -1.51 -7.99 7.09
N TYR A 187 -2.78 -8.02 7.51
CA TYR A 187 -3.87 -8.69 6.79
C TYR A 187 -3.89 -8.23 5.32
N CYS A 188 -3.89 -9.20 4.39
CA CYS A 188 -3.97 -8.95 2.93
C CYS A 188 -2.93 -7.96 2.36
N MET A 189 -1.80 -7.70 3.02
CA MET A 189 -0.87 -6.62 2.65
C MET A 189 -0.44 -6.66 1.17
N PHE A 190 -0.21 -7.85 0.60
CA PHE A 190 0.16 -8.06 -0.80
C PHE A 190 -0.83 -8.94 -1.57
N ALA A 191 -2.01 -9.23 -1.00
CA ALA A 191 -2.93 -10.17 -1.64
C ALA A 191 -3.34 -9.66 -3.03
N TYR A 192 -3.48 -10.56 -3.98
CA TYR A 192 -3.82 -10.31 -5.38
C TYR A 192 -2.78 -9.48 -6.17
N CYS A 193 -1.54 -9.35 -5.69
CA CYS A 193 -0.43 -8.84 -6.50
C CYS A 193 0.03 -9.92 -7.50
N THR A 194 -0.78 -10.16 -8.54
CA THR A 194 -0.61 -11.32 -9.42
C THR A 194 0.67 -11.27 -10.27
N SER A 195 1.21 -10.08 -10.56
CA SER A 195 2.44 -9.88 -11.33
C SER A 195 3.70 -9.71 -10.48
N LEU A 196 3.60 -9.72 -9.14
CA LEU A 196 4.73 -9.50 -8.26
C LEU A 196 5.71 -10.68 -8.35
N LYS A 197 6.95 -10.41 -8.75
CA LYS A 197 8.01 -11.42 -8.93
C LYS A 197 9.03 -11.39 -7.81
N THR A 198 9.41 -10.19 -7.37
CA THR A 198 10.43 -9.99 -6.34
C THR A 198 9.93 -9.05 -5.26
N ILE A 199 10.19 -9.41 -4.01
CA ILE A 199 9.89 -8.57 -2.86
C ILE A 199 11.02 -8.68 -1.84
N ASN A 200 11.53 -7.55 -1.37
CA ASN A 200 12.55 -7.52 -0.31
C ASN A 200 11.89 -7.22 1.03
N LEU A 201 11.88 -8.21 1.93
CA LEU A 201 11.28 -8.13 3.27
C LEU A 201 12.31 -8.31 4.39
N THR A 202 13.60 -8.25 4.07
CA THR A 202 14.69 -8.60 5.00
C THR A 202 14.80 -7.70 6.23
N SER A 203 14.11 -6.56 6.26
CA SER A 203 14.06 -5.65 7.42
C SER A 203 12.84 -5.87 8.32
N PHE A 204 11.92 -6.76 7.96
CA PHE A 204 10.66 -6.93 8.68
C PHE A 204 10.89 -7.65 10.02
N ASP A 205 10.45 -7.00 11.09
CA ASP A 205 10.22 -7.57 12.42
C ASP A 205 8.71 -7.81 12.59
N THR A 206 8.32 -9.09 12.68
CA THR A 206 6.92 -9.50 12.87
C THR A 206 6.58 -9.92 14.30
N SER A 207 7.47 -9.69 15.27
CA SER A 207 7.30 -10.15 16.66
C SER A 207 6.02 -9.66 17.35
N LYS A 208 5.46 -8.54 16.89
CA LYS A 208 4.18 -7.97 17.39
C LYS A 208 2.98 -8.18 16.46
N VAL A 209 3.18 -8.81 15.31
CA VAL A 209 2.12 -9.00 14.33
C VAL A 209 1.18 -10.09 14.82
N THR A 210 -0.10 -9.74 14.98
CA THR A 210 -1.15 -10.66 15.43
C THR A 210 -1.93 -11.28 14.28
N THR A 211 -1.88 -10.70 13.09
CA THR A 211 -2.55 -11.23 11.89
C THR A 211 -1.71 -11.02 10.62
N MET A 212 -1.43 -12.14 9.93
CA MET A 212 -0.86 -12.19 8.57
C MET A 212 -1.78 -12.96 7.61
N GLN A 213 -3.07 -13.07 7.96
CA GLN A 213 -4.05 -13.77 7.14
C GLN A 213 -4.05 -13.19 5.72
N SER A 214 -4.01 -14.09 4.73
CA SER A 214 -4.04 -13.79 3.31
C SER A 214 -2.95 -12.85 2.79
N MET A 215 -1.83 -12.66 3.52
CA MET A 215 -0.80 -11.66 3.18
C MET A 215 -0.28 -11.76 1.73
N PHE A 216 -0.10 -12.98 1.20
CA PHE A 216 0.32 -13.25 -0.18
C PHE A 216 -0.71 -14.04 -0.99
N LEU A 217 -1.98 -14.06 -0.56
CA LEU A 217 -3.06 -14.75 -1.29
C LEU A 217 -3.05 -14.31 -2.77
N LEU A 218 -3.06 -15.26 -3.71
CA LEU A 218 -3.07 -15.03 -5.16
C LEU A 218 -1.85 -14.26 -5.72
N CYS A 219 -0.71 -14.26 -5.04
CA CYS A 219 0.56 -13.80 -5.60
C CYS A 219 1.14 -14.84 -6.58
N LYS A 220 0.56 -14.92 -7.77
CA LYS A 220 0.82 -16.00 -8.74
C LYS A 220 2.22 -15.97 -9.36
N SER A 221 2.92 -14.85 -9.36
CA SER A 221 4.22 -14.70 -10.04
C SER A 221 5.45 -14.73 -9.12
N ILE A 222 5.26 -14.79 -7.80
CA ILE A 222 6.40 -14.85 -6.87
C ILE A 222 7.02 -16.24 -6.94
N GLU A 223 8.32 -16.30 -7.21
CA GLU A 223 9.07 -17.57 -7.26
C GLU A 223 9.83 -17.86 -5.96
N MET A 224 10.25 -16.82 -5.24
CA MET A 224 11.01 -16.95 -4.00
C MET A 224 10.46 -15.99 -2.96
N LEU A 225 10.18 -16.50 -1.77
CA LEU A 225 9.83 -15.70 -0.60
C LEU A 225 10.86 -15.95 0.50
N ASP A 226 11.67 -14.93 0.78
CA ASP A 226 12.51 -14.90 1.97
C ASP A 226 11.73 -14.24 3.11
N LEU A 227 11.19 -15.07 4.00
CA LEU A 227 10.56 -14.67 5.26
C LEU A 227 11.41 -15.16 6.44
N SER A 228 12.72 -15.31 6.25
CA SER A 228 13.62 -15.80 7.29
C SER A 228 13.59 -14.92 8.55
N THR A 229 13.23 -13.64 8.46
CA THR A 229 13.10 -12.76 9.63
C THR A 229 11.74 -12.87 10.33
N PHE A 230 10.77 -13.55 9.74
CA PHE A 230 9.42 -13.61 10.25
C PHE A 230 9.33 -14.59 11.42
N THR A 231 8.81 -14.10 12.53
CA THR A 231 8.34 -14.90 13.66
C THR A 231 6.81 -14.95 13.66
N THR A 232 6.25 -15.98 14.29
CA THR A 232 4.80 -16.17 14.43
C THR A 232 4.37 -16.24 15.90
N ASP A 233 5.26 -15.87 16.82
CA ASP A 233 5.03 -15.97 18.27
C ASP A 233 3.85 -15.10 18.74
N GLY A 234 3.66 -13.94 18.11
CA GLY A 234 2.51 -13.06 18.33
C GLY A 234 1.30 -13.35 17.45
N ALA A 235 1.44 -14.19 16.42
CA ALA A 235 0.44 -14.36 15.38
C ALA A 235 -0.71 -15.24 15.83
N THR A 236 -1.93 -14.69 15.77
CA THR A 236 -3.16 -15.45 16.03
C THR A 236 -3.62 -16.22 14.80
N THR A 237 -3.43 -15.67 13.60
CA THR A 237 -3.87 -16.29 12.34
C THR A 237 -2.92 -15.99 11.18
N ILE A 238 -2.70 -17.03 10.37
CA ILE A 238 -1.99 -16.98 9.09
C ILE A 238 -2.80 -17.66 7.97
N MET A 239 -4.12 -17.78 8.15
CA MET A 239 -4.99 -18.47 7.18
C MET A 239 -4.79 -17.91 5.76
N TYR A 240 -4.73 -18.78 4.76
CA TYR A 240 -4.60 -18.43 3.34
C TYR A 240 -3.37 -17.59 2.98
N MET A 241 -2.35 -17.50 3.86
CA MET A 241 -1.22 -16.61 3.65
C MET A 241 -0.52 -16.82 2.31
N PHE A 242 -0.33 -18.07 1.87
CA PHE A 242 0.31 -18.43 0.60
C PHE A 242 -0.65 -19.08 -0.40
N ASP A 243 -1.95 -18.98 -0.16
CA ASP A 243 -2.94 -19.62 -1.02
C ASP A 243 -2.86 -19.03 -2.45
N THR A 244 -2.74 -19.89 -3.44
CA THR A 244 -2.58 -19.64 -4.87
C THR A 244 -1.29 -18.88 -5.23
N CYS A 245 -0.22 -19.05 -4.45
CA CYS A 245 1.15 -18.71 -4.84
C CYS A 245 1.73 -19.78 -5.80
N SER A 246 1.13 -19.93 -6.98
CA SER A 246 1.36 -21.09 -7.87
C SER A 246 2.78 -21.20 -8.45
N SER A 247 3.53 -20.10 -8.51
CA SER A 247 4.91 -20.09 -9.04
C SER A 247 5.98 -20.25 -7.96
N LEU A 248 5.60 -20.38 -6.68
CA LEU A 248 6.53 -20.45 -5.57
C LEU A 248 7.43 -21.70 -5.66
N LYS A 249 8.73 -21.48 -5.78
CA LYS A 249 9.79 -22.50 -5.85
C LYS A 249 10.57 -22.58 -4.55
N SER A 250 10.72 -21.48 -3.83
CA SER A 250 11.41 -21.43 -2.55
C SER A 250 10.66 -20.57 -1.54
N LEU A 251 10.54 -21.08 -0.31
CA LEU A 251 9.95 -20.40 0.83
C LEU A 251 10.87 -20.54 2.04
N ASP A 252 11.43 -19.45 2.51
CA ASP A 252 12.19 -19.42 3.75
C ASP A 252 11.32 -18.90 4.89
N ILE A 253 11.05 -19.75 5.87
CA ILE A 253 10.25 -19.45 7.07
C ILE A 253 10.96 -19.97 8.31
N ARG A 254 12.30 -20.00 8.30
CA ARG A 254 13.11 -20.68 9.32
C ARG A 254 12.99 -20.15 10.74
N ASN A 255 12.48 -18.93 10.93
CA ASN A 255 12.22 -18.39 12.26
C ASN A 255 10.76 -18.46 12.71
N ALA A 256 9.86 -18.93 11.84
CA ALA A 256 8.45 -19.10 12.19
C ALA A 256 8.25 -20.36 13.06
N SER A 257 7.33 -20.25 14.02
CA SER A 257 6.78 -21.35 14.80
C SER A 257 5.32 -21.53 14.38
N LEU A 258 5.11 -22.21 13.24
CA LEU A 258 3.81 -22.31 12.58
C LEU A 258 2.87 -23.22 13.34
N SER A 259 3.39 -24.33 13.87
CA SER A 259 2.64 -25.34 14.60
C SER A 259 1.88 -24.79 15.83
N SER A 260 2.34 -23.67 16.41
CA SER A 260 1.72 -22.99 17.55
C SER A 260 0.69 -21.92 17.19
N VAL A 261 0.51 -21.60 15.90
CA VAL A 261 -0.43 -20.56 15.48
C VAL A 261 -1.87 -21.06 15.57
N SER A 262 -2.73 -20.32 16.28
CA SER A 262 -4.10 -20.78 16.60
C SER A 262 -4.97 -21.12 15.38
N LYS A 263 -4.75 -20.43 14.25
CA LYS A 263 -5.43 -20.66 12.97
C LYS A 263 -4.43 -20.65 11.81
N ASN A 264 -3.93 -21.83 11.45
CA ASN A 264 -2.96 -22.01 10.36
C ASN A 264 -3.40 -23.02 9.27
N THR A 265 -4.55 -23.69 9.43
CA THR A 265 -4.95 -24.88 8.66
C THR A 265 -5.13 -24.67 7.15
N SER A 266 -5.15 -23.42 6.69
CA SER A 266 -5.33 -23.07 5.28
C SER A 266 -4.20 -22.23 4.70
N ALA A 267 -3.11 -22.03 5.43
CA ALA A 267 -2.02 -21.15 5.00
C ALA A 267 -1.34 -21.63 3.70
N PHE A 268 -1.33 -22.95 3.46
CA PHE A 268 -0.56 -23.58 2.37
C PHE A 268 -1.40 -24.42 1.38
N ASN A 269 -2.73 -24.33 1.41
CA ASN A 269 -3.64 -25.27 0.72
C ASN A 269 -3.33 -25.54 -0.76
N THR A 270 -2.82 -24.55 -1.47
CA THR A 270 -2.56 -24.60 -2.91
C THR A 270 -1.11 -24.28 -3.26
N VAL A 271 -0.21 -24.34 -2.27
CA VAL A 271 1.24 -24.26 -2.52
C VAL A 271 1.70 -25.50 -3.29
N ASN A 272 2.58 -25.29 -4.26
CA ASN A 272 3.09 -26.36 -5.12
C ASN A 272 3.90 -27.39 -4.32
N SER A 273 3.67 -28.69 -4.57
CA SER A 273 4.39 -29.79 -3.90
C SER A 273 5.91 -29.83 -4.16
N ASN A 274 6.39 -29.14 -5.21
CA ASN A 274 7.81 -29.06 -5.55
C ASN A 274 8.54 -27.89 -4.89
N VAL A 275 7.85 -27.09 -4.06
CA VAL A 275 8.47 -25.97 -3.34
C VAL A 275 9.54 -26.50 -2.38
N VAL A 276 10.67 -25.78 -2.28
CA VAL A 276 11.68 -25.97 -1.24
C VAL A 276 11.34 -25.06 -0.06
N VAL A 277 11.16 -25.64 1.13
CA VAL A 277 10.78 -24.90 2.34
C VAL A 277 11.88 -25.02 3.38
N TYR A 278 12.38 -23.88 3.86
CA TYR A 278 13.33 -23.82 4.98
C TYR A 278 12.57 -23.57 6.27
N VAL A 279 12.76 -24.43 7.27
CA VAL A 279 12.00 -24.43 8.52
C VAL A 279 12.92 -24.50 9.75
N LYS A 280 12.39 -24.06 10.89
CA LYS A 280 13.12 -23.88 12.15
C LYS A 280 13.72 -25.14 12.75
N ASN A 281 12.97 -26.24 12.71
CA ASN A 281 13.28 -27.50 13.40
C ASN A 281 12.42 -28.65 12.84
N ASP A 282 12.63 -29.85 13.35
CA ASP A 282 11.91 -31.06 12.91
C ASP A 282 10.40 -30.99 13.17
N THR A 283 9.95 -30.31 14.23
CA THR A 283 8.52 -30.11 14.51
C THR A 283 7.84 -29.30 13.40
N GLU A 284 8.48 -28.21 12.95
CA GLU A 284 7.97 -27.40 11.84
C GLU A 284 8.10 -28.14 10.50
N LYS A 285 9.12 -29.00 10.34
CA LYS A 285 9.24 -29.88 9.17
C LYS A 285 8.05 -30.85 9.08
N GLU A 286 7.74 -31.56 10.15
CA GLU A 286 6.58 -32.48 10.19
C GLU A 286 5.27 -31.73 9.94
N PHE A 287 5.12 -30.53 10.52
CA PHE A 287 3.96 -29.68 10.28
C PHE A 287 3.79 -29.34 8.80
N ILE A 288 4.86 -28.91 8.12
CA ILE A 288 4.82 -28.58 6.68
C ILE A 288 4.51 -29.82 5.83
N ILE A 289 5.12 -30.97 6.11
CA ILE A 289 4.86 -32.22 5.38
C ILE A 289 3.39 -32.62 5.47
N ASN A 290 2.76 -32.42 6.63
CA ASN A 290 1.35 -32.75 6.84
C ASN A 290 0.39 -31.70 6.26
N THR A 291 0.84 -30.46 6.05
CA THR A 291 -0.02 -29.36 5.62
C THR A 291 0.04 -29.12 4.10
N ILE A 292 1.21 -29.28 3.48
CA ILE A 292 1.38 -29.13 2.02
C ILE A 292 1.12 -30.48 1.35
N LYS A 293 -0.01 -30.57 0.66
CA LYS A 293 -0.43 -31.81 -0.01
C LYS A 293 0.63 -32.29 -1.00
N ASN A 294 1.06 -33.54 -0.84
CA ASN A 294 2.02 -34.25 -1.69
C ASN A 294 3.44 -33.63 -1.75
N ILE A 295 3.83 -32.79 -0.78
CA ILE A 295 5.19 -32.25 -0.75
C ILE A 295 6.24 -33.37 -0.63
N ILE A 296 7.36 -33.21 -1.33
CA ILE A 296 8.51 -34.10 -1.20
C ILE A 296 9.23 -33.78 0.11
N SER A 297 9.35 -34.75 1.02
CA SER A 297 9.96 -34.57 2.35
C SER A 297 11.38 -33.96 2.29
N ASP A 298 12.17 -34.34 1.28
CA ASP A 298 13.53 -33.83 1.06
C ASP A 298 13.56 -32.35 0.66
N ASN A 299 12.45 -31.80 0.17
CA ASN A 299 12.32 -30.38 -0.10
C ASN A 299 12.04 -29.56 1.16
N VAL A 300 11.81 -30.18 2.31
CA VAL A 300 11.63 -29.49 3.60
C VAL A 300 12.92 -29.59 4.41
N ILE A 301 13.64 -28.47 4.47
CA ILE A 301 15.01 -28.38 4.98
C ILE A 301 15.00 -27.68 6.34
N VAL A 302 15.64 -28.29 7.33
CA VAL A 302 15.82 -27.69 8.65
C VAL A 302 17.12 -26.87 8.65
N GLY A 303 17.07 -25.60 9.03
CA GLY A 303 18.26 -24.72 9.18
C GLY A 303 17.97 -23.23 9.10
#